data_AF-A0A956K8D9-F1
#
_entry.id   AF-A0A956K8D9-F1
#
_cell.length_a   1.000
_cell.length_b   1.000
_cell.length_c   1.000
_cell.angle_alpha   90.00
_cell.angle_beta   90.00
_cell.angle_gamma   90.00
#
_symmetry.space_group_name_H-M   'P 1'
#
loop_
_entity.id
_entity.type
_entity.pdbx_description
1 polymer ?
#
loop_
_entity_poly.entity_id
_entity_poly.type
_entity_poly.pdbx_seq_one_letter_code
_entity_poly.pdbx_strand_id
1 'polypeptide(L)'
;MFRRALLTPFICATLLTSIACDKHDTKEADKAKTETKESTDAKAGDANADADAGKTEAAPILVIGAAKIMQKDQPDKGIELAADGSVTIAGKPMGKVSADGKLSGVDGKVVMQVDAEGTVTSPDGQRAPMVVQDNGVTMEGPDGKKIAVIFAEDGSVKVEDKSAAPDAPPPPEFATEGCTGAVAKTCGLVFTAYMLLMPGEVVTDDSEASAPAVVPPQ
;
A
#
# COMPACT_ATOMS: atom_id res chain seq x y z
N MET A 1 4.81 8.13 -70.67
CA MET A 1 3.38 7.77 -70.62
C MET A 1 2.88 8.01 -69.19
N PHE A 2 1.86 8.88 -69.05
CA PHE A 2 0.88 9.09 -67.95
C PHE A 2 1.37 9.13 -66.46
N ARG A 3 1.37 10.30 -65.79
CA ARG A 3 0.26 10.95 -64.98
C ARG A 3 -0.10 10.14 -63.72
N ARG A 4 -0.33 10.62 -62.48
CA ARG A 4 -0.66 11.90 -61.79
C ARG A 4 -0.55 11.58 -60.27
N ALA A 5 0.12 12.35 -59.40
CA ALA A 5 -0.41 13.41 -58.51
C ALA A 5 -1.77 13.17 -57.81
N LEU A 6 -1.77 13.24 -56.46
CA LEU A 6 -2.81 13.66 -55.47
C LEU A 6 -2.31 13.16 -54.09
N LEU A 7 -1.88 13.92 -53.07
CA LEU A 7 -2.26 15.22 -52.49
C LEU A 7 -3.72 15.27 -52.02
N THR A 8 -3.98 14.94 -50.74
CA THR A 8 -5.05 15.60 -49.98
C THR A 8 -4.81 15.58 -48.47
N PRO A 9 -4.90 16.74 -47.78
CA PRO A 9 -4.92 16.90 -46.33
C PRO A 9 -6.36 16.87 -45.78
N PHE A 10 -6.55 16.42 -44.54
CA PHE A 10 -7.75 16.69 -43.73
C PHE A 10 -7.40 17.82 -42.75
N ILE A 11 -7.65 19.07 -43.12
CA ILE A 11 -8.85 19.87 -42.79
C ILE A 11 -8.97 20.12 -41.28
N CYS A 12 -8.48 21.31 -40.94
CA CYS A 12 -8.79 22.13 -39.79
C CYS A 12 -10.15 22.82 -40.02
N ALA A 13 -11.05 22.79 -39.04
CA ALA A 13 -12.25 23.63 -38.89
C ALA A 13 -13.08 23.06 -37.72
N THR A 14 -13.63 23.76 -36.73
CA THR A 14 -13.64 25.16 -36.27
C THR A 14 -14.72 25.20 -35.17
N LEU A 15 -14.63 26.16 -34.23
CA LEU A 15 -15.74 26.69 -33.41
C LEU A 15 -16.30 25.71 -32.33
N LEU A 16 -16.55 26.09 -31.08
CA LEU A 16 -17.26 27.29 -30.63
C LEU A 16 -16.91 27.69 -29.17
N THR A 17 -17.03 28.99 -28.99
CA THR A 17 -16.82 29.87 -27.84
C THR A 17 -17.93 29.80 -26.78
N SER A 18 -17.56 30.13 -25.53
CA SER A 18 -18.35 30.79 -24.48
C SER A 18 -19.58 30.12 -23.87
N ILE A 19 -19.67 30.13 -22.53
CA ILE A 19 -20.73 30.82 -21.76
C ILE A 19 -20.23 31.03 -20.32
N ALA A 20 -20.30 32.30 -19.89
CA ALA A 20 -20.10 32.78 -18.54
C ALA A 20 -21.43 32.76 -17.75
N CYS A 21 -21.32 32.89 -16.42
CA CYS A 21 -22.28 33.41 -15.44
C CYS A 21 -23.80 33.31 -15.72
N ASP A 22 -24.56 32.74 -14.78
CA ASP A 22 -25.65 33.53 -14.18
C ASP A 22 -26.05 33.03 -12.78
N LYS A 23 -26.26 33.99 -11.88
CA LYS A 23 -26.91 33.87 -10.57
C LYS A 23 -28.42 33.77 -10.79
N HIS A 24 -29.12 32.98 -9.98
CA HIS A 24 -30.48 33.36 -9.60
C HIS A 24 -30.86 32.78 -8.22
N ASP A 25 -30.91 33.67 -7.23
CA ASP A 25 -31.80 33.57 -6.07
C ASP A 25 -33.25 33.66 -6.55
N THR A 26 -34.17 32.82 -6.06
CA THR A 26 -35.52 33.25 -5.62
C THR A 26 -36.14 32.19 -4.67
N LYS A 27 -36.87 32.74 -3.71
CA LYS A 27 -37.46 32.19 -2.48
C LYS A 27 -38.97 31.88 -2.68
N GLU A 28 -39.56 31.25 -1.65
CA GLU A 28 -40.99 31.06 -1.33
C GLU A 28 -41.61 29.73 -1.84
N ALA A 29 -41.91 28.75 -0.96
CA ALA A 29 -42.95 28.68 0.08
C ALA A 29 -44.38 28.53 -0.47
N ASP A 30 -45.00 27.35 -0.31
CA ASP A 30 -46.16 27.20 0.59
C ASP A 30 -46.54 25.71 0.79
N LYS A 31 -47.17 25.50 1.94
CA LYS A 31 -47.68 24.29 2.60
C LYS A 31 -48.67 23.44 1.80
N ALA A 32 -48.68 22.14 2.09
CA ALA A 32 -49.89 21.46 2.59
C ALA A 32 -49.53 20.21 3.42
N LYS A 33 -49.97 20.28 4.68
CA LYS A 33 -50.03 19.26 5.74
C LYS A 33 -51.15 18.25 5.36
N THR A 34 -51.18 16.98 5.77
CA THR A 34 -51.84 16.53 7.03
C THR A 34 -52.01 14.99 7.03
N GLU A 35 -51.42 14.33 8.05
CA GLU A 35 -51.91 13.18 8.88
C GLU A 35 -52.16 11.79 8.26
N THR A 36 -52.04 10.63 8.94
CA THR A 36 -51.51 10.18 10.25
C THR A 36 -51.65 8.64 10.28
N LYS A 37 -50.63 7.93 10.80
CA LYS A 37 -50.74 6.68 11.60
C LYS A 37 -49.32 6.30 12.07
N GLU A 38 -48.89 6.70 13.26
CA GLU A 38 -49.05 6.05 14.58
C GLU A 38 -48.43 4.65 14.68
N SER A 39 -47.26 4.62 15.35
CA SER A 39 -46.65 3.70 16.34
C SER A 39 -46.81 2.16 16.19
N THR A 40 -45.84 1.31 16.56
CA THR A 40 -45.05 1.30 17.81
C THR A 40 -43.81 0.37 17.74
N ASP A 41 -42.82 0.67 18.61
CA ASP A 41 -41.83 -0.20 19.28
C ASP A 41 -40.54 -0.71 18.58
N ALA A 42 -39.48 0.08 18.83
CA ALA A 42 -38.13 -0.23 19.31
C ALA A 42 -37.62 -1.70 19.41
N LYS A 43 -36.42 -1.93 18.83
CA LYS A 43 -35.25 -2.40 19.61
C LYS A 43 -33.92 -2.01 18.95
N ALA A 44 -33.01 -1.54 19.81
CA ALA A 44 -31.70 -0.97 19.57
C ALA A 44 -30.66 -1.92 18.93
N GLY A 45 -29.69 -1.28 18.26
CA GLY A 45 -28.44 -1.85 17.78
C GLY A 45 -27.55 -0.72 17.26
N ASP A 46 -26.79 -0.14 18.18
CA ASP A 46 -25.95 1.05 18.08
C ASP A 46 -24.96 1.10 16.90
N ALA A 47 -24.90 2.31 16.32
CA ALA A 47 -23.74 3.09 15.87
C ALA A 47 -22.51 2.38 15.30
N ASN A 48 -22.20 2.69 14.03
CA ASN A 48 -20.91 3.32 13.74
C ASN A 48 -21.05 4.29 12.56
N ALA A 49 -21.65 5.44 12.84
CA ALA A 49 -21.48 6.62 12.00
C ALA A 49 -20.24 7.33 12.56
N ASP A 50 -19.08 6.99 11.99
CA ASP A 50 -17.84 7.69 12.27
C ASP A 50 -18.00 9.13 11.76
N ALA A 51 -18.21 10.03 12.72
CA ALA A 51 -18.31 11.44 12.48
C ALA A 51 -16.90 11.97 12.22
N ASP A 52 -16.51 12.04 10.95
CA ASP A 52 -15.36 12.83 10.52
C ASP A 52 -15.73 14.32 10.58
N ALA A 53 -15.66 14.86 11.79
CA ALA A 53 -15.80 16.27 12.08
C ALA A 53 -14.42 16.90 12.20
N GLY A 54 -13.95 17.51 11.10
CA GLY A 54 -13.04 18.64 11.12
C GLY A 54 -11.67 18.38 11.73
N LYS A 55 -10.86 17.54 11.10
CA LYS A 55 -9.40 17.60 11.26
C LYS A 55 -8.86 18.54 10.20
N THR A 56 -8.21 19.63 10.59
CA THR A 56 -7.33 20.39 9.69
C THR A 56 -6.47 19.38 8.95
N GLU A 57 -6.71 19.25 7.64
CA GLU A 57 -6.18 18.20 6.80
C GLU A 57 -4.66 18.38 6.68
N ALA A 58 -3.93 17.80 7.62
CA ALA A 58 -2.50 17.59 7.48
C ALA A 58 -2.33 16.77 6.19
N ALA A 59 -1.44 17.22 5.31
CA ALA A 59 -1.19 16.56 4.05
C ALA A 59 -0.97 15.05 4.27
N PRO A 60 -1.54 14.19 3.42
CA PRO A 60 -1.41 12.75 3.57
C PRO A 60 0.07 12.37 3.56
N ILE A 61 0.49 11.62 4.57
CA ILE A 61 1.86 11.10 4.70
C ILE A 61 2.07 9.96 3.69
N LEU A 62 1.02 9.17 3.48
CA LEU A 62 0.97 8.04 2.57
C LEU A 62 -0.17 8.19 1.57
N VAL A 63 0.10 7.84 0.31
CA VAL A 63 -0.94 7.68 -0.70
C VAL A 63 -1.36 6.21 -0.73
N ILE A 64 -2.65 5.98 -0.47
CA ILE A 64 -3.23 4.64 -0.48
C ILE A 64 -3.68 4.32 -1.91
N GLY A 65 -3.26 3.17 -2.42
CA GLY A 65 -3.62 2.69 -3.74
C GLY A 65 -3.59 1.17 -3.78
N ALA A 66 -4.27 0.59 -4.77
CA ALA A 66 -4.21 -0.85 -4.97
C ALA A 66 -2.81 -1.24 -5.46
N ALA A 67 -2.17 -2.18 -4.77
CA ALA A 67 -0.85 -2.68 -5.12
C ALA A 67 -0.66 -4.14 -4.68
N LYS A 68 0.28 -4.83 -5.33
CA LYS A 68 0.69 -6.19 -4.96
C LYS A 68 2.20 -6.28 -4.94
N ILE A 69 2.72 -7.05 -3.99
CA ILE A 69 4.14 -7.40 -3.87
C ILE A 69 4.21 -8.92 -3.84
N MET A 70 4.80 -9.52 -4.85
CA MET A 70 4.82 -10.97 -5.08
C MET A 70 6.25 -11.47 -5.07
N GLN A 71 6.49 -12.64 -4.50
CA GLN A 71 7.72 -13.38 -4.78
C GLN A 71 7.57 -14.07 -6.13
N LYS A 72 8.57 -13.97 -6.99
CA LYS A 72 8.50 -14.50 -8.36
C LYS A 72 8.21 -16.00 -8.40
N ASP A 73 8.72 -16.75 -7.43
CA ASP A 73 8.51 -18.19 -7.29
C ASP A 73 7.21 -18.55 -6.54
N GLN A 74 6.62 -17.60 -5.81
CA GLN A 74 5.44 -17.81 -4.96
C GLN A 74 4.48 -16.61 -5.05
N PRO A 75 3.82 -16.40 -6.21
CA PRO A 75 2.92 -15.26 -6.40
C PRO A 75 1.71 -15.31 -5.46
N ASP A 76 1.26 -16.51 -5.10
CA ASP A 76 0.12 -16.72 -4.20
C ASP A 76 0.42 -16.38 -2.73
N LYS A 77 1.70 -16.21 -2.37
CA LYS A 77 2.13 -15.79 -1.03
C LYS A 77 2.49 -14.31 -0.95
N GLY A 78 2.11 -13.55 -1.97
CA GLY A 78 2.34 -12.11 -2.02
C GLY A 78 1.56 -11.33 -0.96
N ILE A 79 1.93 -10.06 -0.88
CA ILE A 79 1.23 -9.03 -0.12
C ILE A 79 0.30 -8.29 -1.08
N GLU A 80 -0.96 -8.16 -0.71
CA GLU A 80 -1.93 -7.36 -1.47
C GLU A 80 -2.38 -6.18 -0.61
N LEU A 81 -2.20 -4.98 -1.15
CA LEU A 81 -2.75 -3.73 -0.63
C LEU A 81 -3.95 -3.36 -1.49
N ALA A 82 -5.13 -3.27 -0.87
CA ALA A 82 -6.32 -2.78 -1.52
C ALA A 82 -6.36 -1.25 -1.55
N ALA A 83 -7.14 -0.67 -2.47
CA ALA A 83 -7.28 0.78 -2.61
C ALA A 83 -7.90 1.46 -1.38
N ASP A 84 -8.56 0.70 -0.51
CA ASP A 84 -9.09 1.20 0.77
C ASP A 84 -8.07 1.13 1.92
N GLY A 85 -6.85 0.67 1.64
CA GLY A 85 -5.76 0.51 2.60
C GLY A 85 -5.70 -0.86 3.27
N SER A 86 -6.64 -1.76 3.00
CA SER A 86 -6.61 -3.11 3.58
C SER A 86 -5.42 -3.90 3.06
N VAL A 87 -4.68 -4.54 3.95
CA VAL A 87 -3.49 -5.34 3.65
C VAL A 87 -3.79 -6.81 3.91
N THR A 88 -3.49 -7.66 2.94
CA THR A 88 -3.52 -9.12 3.08
C THR A 88 -2.17 -9.72 2.72
N ILE A 89 -1.81 -10.82 3.38
CA ILE A 89 -0.58 -11.58 3.13
C ILE A 89 -1.00 -13.02 2.87
N ALA A 90 -0.68 -13.56 1.69
CA ALA A 90 -1.08 -14.91 1.29
C ALA A 90 -2.59 -15.17 1.50
N GLY A 91 -3.43 -14.17 1.16
CA GLY A 91 -4.88 -14.20 1.32
C GLY A 91 -5.39 -14.06 2.76
N LYS A 92 -4.52 -13.90 3.76
CA LYS A 92 -4.92 -13.65 5.17
C LYS A 92 -4.91 -12.15 5.46
N PRO A 93 -5.95 -11.59 6.09
CA PRO A 93 -5.96 -10.19 6.47
C PRO A 93 -4.88 -9.93 7.53
N MET A 94 -4.02 -8.97 7.24
CA MET A 94 -2.96 -8.54 8.16
C MET A 94 -3.41 -7.29 8.92
N GLY A 95 -4.06 -6.36 8.23
CA GLY A 95 -4.37 -5.07 8.81
C GLY A 95 -4.85 -4.05 7.79
N LYS A 96 -4.74 -2.78 8.15
CA LYS A 96 -5.12 -1.64 7.32
C LYS A 96 -4.11 -0.51 7.48
N VAL A 97 -3.65 0.02 6.35
CA VAL A 97 -2.83 1.23 6.28
C VAL A 97 -3.72 2.44 6.07
N SER A 98 -3.45 3.51 6.80
CA SER A 98 -4.10 4.79 6.66
C SER A 98 -3.15 5.84 6.06
N ALA A 99 -3.74 6.87 5.45
CA ALA A 99 -3.00 7.96 4.82
C ALA A 99 -2.18 8.80 5.82
N ASP A 100 -2.48 8.73 7.11
CA ASP A 100 -1.69 9.35 8.19
C ASP A 100 -0.48 8.49 8.62
N GLY A 101 -0.14 7.46 7.85
CA GLY A 101 1.06 6.67 8.06
C GLY A 101 0.92 5.54 9.08
N LYS A 102 -0.28 5.23 9.56
CA LYS A 102 -0.47 4.13 10.52
C LYS A 102 -0.79 2.83 9.80
N LEU A 103 -0.19 1.75 10.26
CA LEU A 103 -0.60 0.40 9.96
C LEU A 103 -1.23 -0.19 11.22
N SER A 104 -2.51 -0.49 11.15
CA SER A 104 -3.25 -1.15 12.22
C SER A 104 -3.46 -2.62 11.88
N GLY A 105 -3.31 -3.50 12.87
CA GLY A 105 -3.65 -4.91 12.72
C GLY A 105 -5.16 -5.13 12.54
N VAL A 106 -5.55 -6.38 12.29
CA VAL A 106 -6.97 -6.79 12.21
C VAL A 106 -7.76 -6.55 13.50
N ASP A 107 -7.07 -6.40 14.63
CA ASP A 107 -7.64 -6.06 15.93
C ASP A 107 -7.86 -4.54 16.13
N GLY A 108 -7.52 -3.74 15.12
CA GLY A 108 -7.61 -2.27 15.15
C GLY A 108 -6.47 -1.58 15.89
N LYS A 109 -5.51 -2.33 16.45
CA LYS A 109 -4.36 -1.73 17.14
C LYS A 109 -3.30 -1.33 16.14
N VAL A 110 -2.73 -0.14 16.32
CA VAL A 110 -1.57 0.30 15.55
C VAL A 110 -0.41 -0.64 15.86
N VAL A 111 0.18 -1.24 14.83
CA VAL A 111 1.37 -2.10 14.93
C VAL A 111 2.62 -1.39 14.45
N MET A 112 2.48 -0.41 13.55
CA MET A 112 3.56 0.42 13.02
C MET A 112 3.01 1.78 12.62
N GLN A 113 3.83 2.81 12.77
CA GLN A 113 3.55 4.15 12.28
C GLN A 113 4.74 4.69 11.52
N VAL A 114 4.50 5.37 10.40
CA VAL A 114 5.50 6.13 9.66
C VAL A 114 5.18 7.61 9.75
N ASP A 115 6.20 8.43 9.95
CA ASP A 115 6.08 9.89 9.90
C ASP A 115 6.29 10.45 8.47
N ALA A 116 6.18 11.77 8.33
CA ALA A 116 6.34 12.44 7.04
C ALA A 116 7.76 12.22 6.47
N GLU A 117 8.74 12.14 7.35
CA GLU A 117 10.16 11.92 7.08
C GLU A 117 10.46 10.45 6.69
N GLY A 118 9.49 9.55 6.86
CA GLY A 118 9.65 8.12 6.54
C GLY A 118 10.18 7.27 7.69
N THR A 119 10.38 7.85 8.87
CA THR A 119 10.82 7.11 10.06
C THR A 119 9.72 6.19 10.55
N VAL A 120 10.05 4.91 10.73
CA VAL A 120 9.12 3.93 11.28
C VAL A 120 9.23 3.90 12.80
N THR A 121 8.09 3.97 13.48
CA THR A 121 7.96 3.92 14.94
C THR A 121 7.00 2.80 15.32
N SER A 122 7.37 2.01 16.32
CA SER A 122 6.52 0.96 16.90
C SER A 122 5.50 1.55 17.89
N PRO A 123 4.51 0.78 18.33
CA PRO A 123 3.42 1.29 19.17
C PRO A 123 3.88 1.76 20.56
N ASP A 124 5.05 1.32 21.01
CA ASP A 124 5.72 1.74 22.25
C ASP A 124 6.56 3.01 22.08
N GLY A 125 6.58 3.61 20.89
CA GLY A 125 7.33 4.83 20.59
C GLY A 125 8.80 4.60 20.24
N GLN A 126 9.26 3.36 20.12
CA GLN A 126 10.62 3.08 19.68
C GLN A 126 10.77 3.30 18.18
N ARG A 127 11.85 3.97 17.77
CA ARG A 127 12.19 4.13 16.36
C ARG A 127 12.85 2.87 15.84
N ALA A 128 12.33 2.33 14.76
CA ALA A 128 12.97 1.25 14.05
C ALA A 128 14.19 1.81 13.28
N PRO A 129 15.27 1.02 13.11
CA PRO A 129 16.45 1.42 12.35
C PRO A 129 16.19 1.34 10.84
N MET A 130 15.13 1.98 10.37
CA MET A 130 14.68 1.93 9.00
C MET A 130 13.92 3.20 8.62
N VAL A 131 14.03 3.57 7.35
CA VAL A 131 13.43 4.76 6.76
C VAL A 131 12.74 4.36 5.48
N VAL A 132 11.44 4.58 5.42
CA VAL A 132 10.61 4.43 4.24
C VAL A 132 10.79 5.67 3.35
N GLN A 133 11.30 5.45 2.15
CA GLN A 133 11.53 6.49 1.15
C GLN A 133 10.42 6.47 0.09
N ASP A 134 10.41 7.47 -0.78
CA ASP A 134 9.38 7.61 -1.80
C ASP A 134 9.30 6.41 -2.75
N ASN A 135 10.40 5.70 -2.97
CA ASN A 135 10.49 4.56 -3.87
C ASN A 135 10.94 3.26 -3.17
N GLY A 136 10.89 3.17 -1.83
CA GLY A 136 11.54 2.05 -1.16
C GLY A 136 11.67 2.16 0.34
N VAL A 137 12.57 1.35 0.88
CA VAL A 137 12.91 1.31 2.29
C VAL A 137 14.41 1.16 2.42
N THR A 138 15.03 1.90 3.32
CA THR A 138 16.41 1.64 3.76
C THR A 138 16.40 1.17 5.19
N MET A 139 17.14 0.11 5.48
CA MET A 139 17.26 -0.48 6.80
C MET A 139 18.73 -0.44 7.20
N GLU A 140 19.01 -0.13 8.46
CA GLU A 140 20.33 -0.24 9.06
C GLU A 140 20.39 -1.53 9.88
N GLY A 141 21.26 -2.44 9.46
CA GLY A 141 21.53 -3.69 10.16
C GLY A 141 22.27 -3.46 11.49
N PRO A 142 22.34 -4.49 12.35
CA PRO A 142 22.98 -4.40 13.67
C PRO A 142 24.49 -4.09 13.61
N ASP A 143 25.12 -4.29 12.46
CA ASP A 143 26.52 -3.96 12.18
C ASP A 143 26.72 -2.53 11.64
N GLY A 144 25.66 -1.72 11.60
CA GLY A 144 25.67 -0.35 11.07
C GLY A 144 25.65 -0.28 9.54
N LYS A 145 25.48 -1.41 8.85
CA LYS A 145 25.43 -1.44 7.39
C LYS A 145 24.01 -1.21 6.89
N LYS A 146 23.89 -0.49 5.77
CA LYS A 146 22.61 -0.12 5.18
C LYS A 146 22.24 -1.03 4.03
N ILE A 147 21.02 -1.57 4.08
CA ILE A 147 20.39 -2.34 3.01
C ILE A 147 19.25 -1.48 2.47
N ALA A 148 19.21 -1.26 1.15
CA ALA A 148 18.11 -0.55 0.51
C ALA A 148 17.27 -1.51 -0.33
N VAL A 149 15.96 -1.47 -0.15
CA VAL A 149 14.96 -2.15 -0.97
C VAL A 149 14.27 -1.09 -1.81
N ILE A 150 14.40 -1.16 -3.12
CA ILE A 150 13.94 -0.15 -4.07
C ILE A 150 12.88 -0.77 -4.98
N PHE A 151 11.69 -0.20 -4.97
CA PHE A 151 10.62 -0.49 -5.94
C PHE A 151 10.90 0.32 -7.21
N ALA A 152 11.33 -0.37 -8.26
CA ALA A 152 11.59 0.24 -9.54
C ALA A 152 10.29 0.48 -10.32
N GLU A 153 10.29 1.47 -11.21
CA GLU A 153 9.12 1.82 -12.01
C GLU A 153 8.70 0.74 -13.01
N ASP A 154 9.60 -0.20 -13.33
CA ASP A 154 9.32 -1.39 -14.14
C ASP A 154 8.62 -2.51 -13.35
N GLY A 155 8.31 -2.28 -12.07
CA GLY A 155 7.69 -3.24 -11.18
C GLY A 155 8.68 -4.18 -10.50
N SER A 156 9.98 -4.12 -10.79
CA SER A 156 10.98 -4.94 -10.09
C SER A 156 11.33 -4.39 -8.70
N VAL A 157 11.69 -5.28 -7.78
CA VAL A 157 12.29 -4.88 -6.49
C VAL A 157 13.78 -5.14 -6.53
N LYS A 158 14.57 -4.09 -6.31
CA LYS A 158 16.03 -4.18 -6.21
C LYS A 158 16.45 -4.13 -4.76
N VAL A 159 17.24 -5.10 -4.33
CA VAL A 159 17.86 -5.10 -3.01
C VAL A 159 19.33 -4.70 -3.20
N GLU A 160 19.67 -3.51 -2.74
CA GLU A 160 21.05 -3.04 -2.66
C GLU A 160 21.61 -3.37 -1.29
N ASP A 161 22.35 -4.48 -1.20
CA ASP A 161 23.13 -4.83 -0.03
C ASP A 161 24.61 -4.54 -0.28
N LYS A 162 25.15 -3.51 0.38
CA LYS A 162 26.58 -3.16 0.34
C LYS A 162 27.47 -4.15 1.12
N SER A 163 26.88 -5.16 1.74
CA SER A 163 27.53 -6.14 2.60
C SER A 163 27.43 -7.58 2.11
N ALA A 164 26.72 -7.86 1.01
CA ALA A 164 26.58 -9.22 0.54
C ALA A 164 27.96 -9.83 0.25
N ALA A 165 28.27 -10.94 0.93
CA ALA A 165 29.45 -11.73 0.62
C ALA A 165 29.31 -12.26 -0.82
N PRO A 166 30.42 -12.41 -1.58
CA PRO A 166 30.37 -12.88 -2.97
C PRO A 166 29.72 -14.27 -3.14
N ASP A 167 29.64 -15.05 -2.06
CA ASP A 167 29.05 -16.39 -2.03
C ASP A 167 27.68 -16.47 -1.33
N ALA A 168 27.07 -15.32 -1.00
CA ALA A 168 25.72 -15.32 -0.44
C ALA A 168 24.70 -15.79 -1.49
N PRO A 169 23.70 -16.61 -1.12
CA PRO A 169 22.63 -16.97 -2.05
C PRO A 169 21.97 -15.69 -2.60
N PRO A 170 21.58 -15.68 -3.89
CA PRO A 170 20.95 -14.51 -4.47
C PRO A 170 19.68 -14.16 -3.68
N PRO A 171 19.43 -12.86 -3.41
CA PRO A 171 18.24 -12.44 -2.69
C PRO A 171 16.99 -12.86 -3.48
N PRO A 172 15.88 -13.19 -2.78
CA PRO A 172 14.64 -13.54 -3.46
C PRO A 172 14.20 -12.41 -4.38
N GLU A 173 13.83 -12.77 -5.61
CA GLU A 173 13.31 -11.81 -6.59
C GLU A 173 11.84 -11.49 -6.26
N PHE A 174 11.56 -10.22 -5.97
CA PHE A 174 10.19 -9.73 -5.82
C PHE A 174 9.76 -8.95 -7.06
N ALA A 175 8.50 -9.12 -7.43
CA ALA A 175 7.79 -8.32 -8.42
C ALA A 175 6.71 -7.51 -7.71
N THR A 176 6.42 -6.33 -8.23
CA THR A 176 5.36 -5.47 -7.73
C THR A 176 4.46 -5.00 -8.85
N GLU A 177 3.18 -4.85 -8.51
CA GLU A 177 2.17 -4.25 -9.36
C GLU A 177 1.59 -3.06 -8.59
N GLY A 178 1.59 -1.87 -9.16
CA GLY A 178 1.03 -0.67 -8.51
C GLY A 178 1.89 -0.01 -7.43
N CYS A 179 3.04 -0.59 -7.06
CA CYS A 179 4.01 0.02 -6.13
C CYS A 179 4.92 1.05 -6.81
N THR A 180 4.33 2.05 -7.47
CA THR A 180 5.06 3.11 -8.18
C THR A 180 4.58 4.49 -7.78
N GLY A 181 5.43 5.51 -7.97
CA GLY A 181 5.10 6.89 -7.64
C GLY A 181 4.73 7.05 -6.16
N ALA A 182 3.65 7.78 -5.87
CA ALA A 182 3.27 8.09 -4.48
C ALA A 182 2.83 6.86 -3.66
N VAL A 183 2.42 5.76 -4.31
CA VAL A 183 2.03 4.50 -3.63
C VAL A 183 3.25 3.69 -3.20
N ALA A 184 4.43 3.92 -3.80
CA ALA A 184 5.63 3.15 -3.47
C ALA A 184 6.07 3.33 -2.01
N LYS A 185 5.90 4.52 -1.42
CA LYS A 185 6.12 4.74 0.02
C LYS A 185 5.21 3.86 0.88
N THR A 186 3.94 3.75 0.52
CA THR A 186 2.96 2.87 1.20
C THR A 186 3.34 1.39 1.04
N CYS A 187 3.75 0.98 -0.16
CA CYS A 187 4.28 -0.36 -0.40
C CYS A 187 5.51 -0.66 0.44
N GLY A 188 6.41 0.32 0.61
CA GLY A 188 7.58 0.19 1.48
C GLY A 188 7.21 -0.05 2.93
N LEU A 189 6.24 0.69 3.48
CA LEU A 189 5.75 0.45 4.83
C LEU A 189 5.16 -0.96 4.99
N VAL A 190 4.32 -1.38 4.04
CA VAL A 190 3.67 -2.69 4.07
C VAL A 190 4.67 -3.84 3.93
N PHE A 191 5.64 -3.70 3.03
CA PHE A 191 6.72 -4.67 2.85
C PHE A 191 7.60 -4.78 4.10
N THR A 192 7.90 -3.65 4.72
CA THR A 192 8.64 -3.59 5.98
C THR A 192 7.89 -4.35 7.08
N ALA A 193 6.59 -4.10 7.19
CA ALA A 193 5.76 -4.79 8.16
C ALA A 193 5.73 -6.30 7.94
N TYR A 194 5.63 -6.73 6.68
CA TYR A 194 5.74 -8.15 6.31
C TYR A 194 7.08 -8.76 6.75
N MET A 195 8.20 -8.10 6.45
CA MET A 195 9.54 -8.60 6.82
C MET A 195 9.75 -8.68 8.34
N LEU A 196 9.22 -7.71 9.09
CA LEU A 196 9.33 -7.69 10.56
C LEU A 196 8.43 -8.70 11.26
N LEU A 197 7.25 -8.98 10.70
CA LEU A 197 6.24 -9.85 11.32
C LEU A 197 6.35 -11.31 10.88
N MET A 198 7.09 -11.59 9.80
CA MET A 198 7.38 -12.94 9.32
C MET A 198 8.88 -13.29 9.41
N PRO A 199 9.53 -13.18 10.59
CA PRO A 199 10.91 -13.61 10.75
C PRO A 199 10.95 -15.15 10.80
N GLY A 200 10.90 -15.83 9.65
CA GLY A 200 11.14 -17.29 9.66
C GLY A 200 10.65 -18.16 8.51
N GLU A 201 9.89 -17.67 7.52
CA GLU A 201 9.42 -18.53 6.41
C GLU A 201 10.12 -18.29 5.05
N VAL A 202 11.20 -17.51 5.04
CA VAL A 202 12.14 -17.50 3.90
C VAL A 202 13.06 -18.71 4.01
N VAL A 203 12.56 -19.85 3.55
CA VAL A 203 13.32 -20.99 3.01
C VAL A 203 14.54 -21.39 3.85
N THR A 204 14.30 -22.03 4.99
CA THR A 204 15.06 -23.27 5.22
C THR A 204 14.27 -24.36 4.53
N ASP A 205 14.67 -24.71 3.29
CA ASP A 205 14.43 -26.05 2.79
C ASP A 205 15.17 -26.98 3.76
N ASP A 206 14.46 -27.38 4.82
CA ASP A 206 14.85 -28.47 5.69
C ASP A 206 14.66 -29.74 4.86
N SER A 207 15.50 -29.90 3.83
CA SER A 207 15.87 -31.20 3.30
C SER A 207 16.63 -31.91 4.40
N GLU A 208 15.83 -32.47 5.31
CA GLU A 208 15.98 -33.74 5.99
C GLU A 208 17.22 -34.53 5.50
N ALA A 209 18.38 -34.23 6.06
CA ALA A 209 19.45 -35.19 6.20
C ALA A 209 19.44 -35.65 7.66
N SER A 210 18.42 -36.46 8.00
CA SER A 210 18.48 -37.37 9.14
C SER A 210 19.70 -38.27 8.97
N ALA A 211 20.83 -37.88 9.56
CA ALA A 211 21.96 -38.77 9.74
C ALA A 211 21.56 -39.83 10.79
N PRO A 212 21.62 -41.13 10.47
CA PRO A 212 21.38 -42.15 11.47
C PRO A 212 22.50 -42.09 12.53
N ALA A 213 22.10 -42.05 13.80
CA ALA A 213 22.99 -42.09 14.94
C ALA A 213 23.94 -43.31 14.84
N VAL A 214 25.23 -43.02 14.73
CA VAL A 214 26.29 -44.02 14.87
C VAL A 214 26.34 -44.44 16.33
N VAL A 215 25.85 -45.64 16.62
CA VAL A 215 26.02 -46.30 17.92
C VAL A 215 27.49 -46.71 18.06
N PRO A 216 28.22 -46.29 19.11
CA PRO A 216 29.58 -46.75 19.33
C PRO A 216 29.59 -48.21 19.79
N PRO A 217 30.54 -49.04 19.34
CA PRO A 217 30.66 -50.42 19.80
C PRO A 217 31.12 -50.47 21.27
N GLN A 218 30.53 -51.40 22.03
CA GLN A 218 30.97 -51.75 23.38
C GLN A 218 32.20 -52.66 23.36
#